data_AF-A0A2T0T637-F1
#
_entry.id   AF-A0A2T0T637-F1
#
_cell.length_a   1.000
_cell.length_b   1.000
_cell.length_c   1.000
_cell.angle_alpha   90.00
_cell.angle_beta   90.00
_cell.angle_gamma   90.00
#
_symmetry.space_group_name_H-M   'P 1'
#
loop_
_entity.id
_entity.type
_entity.pdbx_description
1 polymer ?
#
loop_
_entity_poly.entity_id
_entity_poly.type
_entity_poly.pdbx_seq_one_letter_code
_entity_poly.pdbx_strand_id
1 'polypeptide(L)'
;MTAAALPLADADSPAPVRRSRAEREAIVLDTAERLFAARSSRSVGMDELVRETGLGKMTVYRLFRSKDELVGAYLARKAATVLASIDAELQRLAHDPRAALLSVVAVVERDVTRAGFRGCPFTNVSSEYDDPQHPARVAAADYKFELHGRLERLAEQVAPGVGEDLAAQVHLILDGMYLSGGLLGPDGPAAHGRRLAERLVDIAAGDSAGSNPAGTGPAAAHPVLVTSA
;
A
#
# COMPACT_ATOMS: atom_id res chain seq x y z
N MET A 1 -76.35 -7.49 -4.14
CA MET A 1 -75.48 -8.55 -3.57
C MET A 1 -74.92 -9.28 -4.78
N THR A 2 -73.65 -9.14 -5.15
CA THR A 2 -72.48 -9.62 -4.39
C THR A 2 -71.22 -8.82 -4.75
N ALA A 3 -70.36 -8.64 -3.75
CA ALA A 3 -69.21 -7.74 -3.72
C ALA A 3 -68.03 -8.15 -4.62
N ALA A 4 -67.24 -7.13 -4.95
CA ALA A 4 -65.92 -7.22 -5.56
C ALA A 4 -64.91 -7.98 -4.69
N ALA A 5 -63.99 -8.71 -5.33
CA ALA A 5 -62.75 -9.16 -4.72
C ALA A 5 -61.60 -8.83 -5.68
N LEU A 6 -60.83 -7.79 -5.33
CA LEU A 6 -59.48 -7.56 -5.82
C LEU A 6 -58.55 -8.63 -5.23
N PRO A 7 -57.59 -9.20 -5.99
CA PRO A 7 -56.57 -10.06 -5.40
C PRO A 7 -55.66 -9.24 -4.48
N LEU A 8 -55.50 -9.74 -3.26
CA LEU A 8 -54.57 -9.27 -2.24
C LEU A 8 -53.13 -9.36 -2.78
N ALA A 9 -52.36 -8.31 -2.53
CA ALA A 9 -50.94 -8.26 -2.80
C ALA A 9 -50.20 -9.43 -2.14
N ASP A 10 -49.25 -10.02 -2.87
CA ASP A 10 -48.30 -10.99 -2.34
C ASP A 10 -47.49 -10.35 -1.19
N ALA A 11 -47.92 -10.66 0.03
CA ALA A 11 -47.25 -10.30 1.26
C ALA A 11 -46.13 -11.32 1.56
N ASP A 12 -45.10 -11.36 0.72
CA ASP A 12 -43.83 -12.01 1.10
C ASP A 12 -42.60 -11.42 0.37
N SER A 13 -42.60 -10.10 0.16
CA SER A 13 -41.34 -9.40 -0.10
C SER A 13 -40.59 -9.27 1.24
N PRO A 14 -39.38 -9.86 1.40
CA PRO A 14 -38.65 -9.73 2.65
C PRO A 14 -38.45 -8.25 2.97
N ALA A 15 -38.82 -7.86 4.19
CA ALA A 15 -38.68 -6.48 4.65
C ALA A 15 -37.24 -6.00 4.42
N PRO A 16 -37.02 -4.78 3.89
CA PRO A 16 -35.68 -4.32 3.54
C PRO A 16 -34.78 -4.33 4.78
N VAL A 17 -33.80 -5.23 4.80
CA VAL A 17 -32.82 -5.36 5.88
C VAL A 17 -32.11 -4.01 6.02
N ARG A 18 -32.28 -3.36 7.18
CA ARG A 18 -31.62 -2.09 7.47
C ARG A 18 -30.12 -2.33 7.58
N ARG A 19 -29.37 -1.96 6.55
CA ARG A 19 -27.91 -1.96 6.58
C ARG A 19 -27.38 -1.11 7.74
N SER A 20 -26.46 -1.69 8.50
CA SER A 20 -25.66 -1.04 9.53
C SER A 20 -24.86 0.14 8.96
N ARG A 21 -24.25 0.94 9.83
CA ARG A 21 -23.37 2.04 9.39
C ARG A 21 -22.14 1.49 8.65
N ALA A 22 -21.50 0.47 9.21
CA ALA A 22 -20.29 -0.15 8.66
C ALA A 22 -20.53 -0.75 7.26
N GLU A 23 -21.66 -1.45 7.05
CA GLU A 23 -22.00 -1.99 5.72
C GLU A 23 -22.21 -0.89 4.68
N ARG A 24 -22.82 0.24 5.06
CA ARG A 24 -22.99 1.38 4.15
C ARG A 24 -21.66 2.05 3.84
N GLU A 25 -20.78 2.17 4.82
CA GLU A 25 -19.43 2.70 4.64
C GLU A 25 -18.61 1.81 3.70
N ALA A 26 -18.65 0.49 3.90
CA ALA A 26 -18.02 -0.48 3.02
C ALA A 26 -18.51 -0.34 1.57
N ILE A 27 -19.83 -0.24 1.34
CA ILE A 27 -20.41 -0.02 0.01
C ILE A 27 -19.84 1.25 -0.66
N VAL A 28 -19.74 2.35 0.10
CA VAL A 28 -19.19 3.61 -0.44
C VAL A 28 -17.72 3.46 -0.80
N LEU A 29 -16.92 2.88 0.09
CA LEU A 29 -15.48 2.71 -0.14
C LEU A 29 -15.18 1.68 -1.24
N ASP A 30 -15.97 0.62 -1.38
CA ASP A 30 -15.89 -0.36 -2.48
C ASP A 30 -16.22 0.29 -3.82
N THR A 31 -17.25 1.14 -3.84
CA THR A 31 -17.61 1.93 -5.02
C THR A 31 -16.48 2.89 -5.38
N ALA A 32 -15.92 3.60 -4.40
CA ALA A 32 -14.79 4.51 -4.60
C ALA A 32 -13.58 3.77 -5.17
N GLU A 33 -13.20 2.64 -4.58
CA GLU A 33 -12.09 1.81 -5.03
C GLU A 33 -12.24 1.37 -6.49
N ARG A 34 -13.43 0.89 -6.88
CA ARG A 34 -13.72 0.51 -8.26
C ARG A 34 -13.58 1.68 -9.23
N LEU A 35 -14.11 2.86 -8.87
CA LEU A 35 -14.08 4.03 -9.73
C LEU A 35 -12.66 4.62 -9.86
N PHE A 36 -11.92 4.69 -8.75
CA PHE A 36 -10.55 5.21 -8.71
C PHE A 36 -9.52 4.25 -9.33
N ALA A 37 -9.80 2.94 -9.37
CA ALA A 37 -8.97 1.99 -10.11
C ALA A 37 -9.02 2.23 -11.63
N ALA A 38 -10.11 2.81 -12.15
CA ALA A 38 -10.31 3.03 -13.57
C ALA A 38 -9.96 4.45 -14.04
N ARG A 39 -10.08 5.45 -13.16
CA ARG A 39 -9.95 6.88 -13.48
C ARG A 39 -9.32 7.64 -12.33
N SER A 40 -8.75 8.81 -12.63
CA SER A 40 -8.23 9.74 -11.60
C SER A 40 -9.30 10.05 -10.56
N SER A 41 -8.91 10.10 -9.28
CA SER A 41 -9.85 10.39 -8.20
C SER A 41 -10.46 11.77 -8.36
N ARG A 42 -9.72 12.76 -8.88
CA ARG A 42 -10.24 14.11 -9.18
C ARG A 42 -11.36 14.11 -10.21
N SER A 43 -11.33 13.21 -11.20
CA SER A 43 -12.35 13.15 -12.25
C SER A 43 -13.71 12.58 -11.79
N VAL A 44 -13.72 11.79 -10.71
CA VAL A 44 -14.94 11.14 -10.19
C VAL A 44 -15.68 12.08 -9.24
N GLY A 45 -16.89 12.51 -9.60
CA GLY A 45 -17.69 13.42 -8.77
C GLY A 45 -18.34 12.74 -7.56
N MET A 46 -18.66 13.50 -6.51
CA MET A 46 -19.43 12.97 -5.37
C MET A 46 -20.83 12.51 -5.77
N ASP A 47 -21.52 13.24 -6.65
CA ASP A 47 -22.86 12.85 -7.13
C ASP A 47 -22.80 11.55 -7.96
N GLU A 48 -21.73 11.34 -8.73
CA GLU A 48 -21.49 10.09 -9.44
C GLU A 48 -21.29 8.94 -8.45
N LEU A 49 -20.45 9.14 -7.43
CA LEU A 49 -20.23 8.17 -6.35
C LEU A 49 -21.54 7.78 -5.67
N VAL A 50 -22.36 8.76 -5.29
CA VAL A 50 -23.69 8.54 -4.70
C VAL A 50 -24.55 7.67 -5.61
N ARG A 51 -24.65 8.04 -6.90
CA ARG A 51 -25.45 7.30 -7.89
C ARG A 51 -24.99 5.84 -8.02
N GLU A 52 -23.67 5.60 -8.04
CA GLU A 52 -23.09 4.27 -8.20
C GLU A 52 -23.21 3.40 -6.93
N THR A 53 -23.35 4.01 -5.73
CA THR A 53 -23.53 3.24 -4.48
C THR A 53 -24.92 2.63 -4.31
N GLY A 54 -25.94 3.18 -4.97
CA GLY A 54 -27.35 2.86 -4.71
C GLY A 54 -27.85 3.31 -3.32
N LEU A 55 -27.05 4.06 -2.55
CA LEU A 55 -27.45 4.65 -1.27
C LEU A 55 -28.05 6.04 -1.47
N GLY A 56 -28.90 6.48 -0.54
CA GLY A 56 -29.44 7.84 -0.58
C GLY A 56 -28.34 8.90 -0.37
N LYS A 57 -28.41 10.02 -1.10
CA LYS A 57 -27.44 11.14 -1.03
C LYS A 57 -27.10 11.56 0.41
N MET A 58 -28.12 11.82 1.24
CA MET A 58 -27.93 12.20 2.65
C MET A 58 -27.23 11.12 3.49
N THR A 59 -27.29 9.86 3.09
CA THR A 59 -26.57 8.78 3.77
C THR A 59 -25.09 8.82 3.46
N VAL A 60 -24.70 9.00 2.19
CA VAL A 60 -23.30 9.10 1.77
C VAL A 60 -22.63 10.33 2.38
N TYR A 61 -23.27 11.50 2.29
CA TYR A 61 -22.73 12.75 2.86
C TYR A 61 -22.64 12.77 4.40
N ARG A 62 -23.38 11.88 5.07
CA ARG A 62 -23.26 11.68 6.53
C ARG A 62 -22.10 10.74 6.90
N LEU A 63 -21.71 9.85 5.99
CA LEU A 63 -20.53 8.99 6.15
C LEU A 63 -19.25 9.77 5.84
N PHE A 64 -19.26 10.56 4.77
CA PHE A 64 -18.12 11.36 4.33
C PHE A 64 -18.59 12.78 4.01
N ARG A 65 -18.10 13.77 4.76
CA ARG A 65 -18.52 15.17 4.65
C ARG A 65 -17.96 15.84 3.41
N SER A 66 -16.83 15.35 2.91
CA SER A 66 -16.20 15.83 1.68
C SER A 66 -15.65 14.68 0.83
N LYS A 67 -15.34 14.99 -0.43
CA LYS A 67 -14.63 14.08 -1.33
C LYS A 67 -13.24 13.73 -0.80
N ASP A 68 -12.55 14.71 -0.23
CA ASP A 68 -11.18 14.56 0.27
C ASP A 68 -11.13 13.58 1.46
N GLU A 69 -12.12 13.67 2.36
CA GLU A 69 -12.31 12.70 3.46
C GLU A 69 -12.55 11.29 2.92
N LEU A 70 -13.41 11.15 1.90
CA LEU A 70 -13.69 9.87 1.26
C LEU A 70 -12.45 9.27 0.59
N VAL A 71 -11.64 10.08 -0.10
CA VAL A 71 -10.41 9.62 -0.76
C VAL A 71 -9.36 9.20 0.28
N GLY A 72 -9.20 9.97 1.35
CA GLY A 72 -8.32 9.60 2.47
C GLY A 72 -8.76 8.29 3.13
N ALA A 73 -10.05 8.14 3.43
CA ALA A 73 -10.61 6.92 4.01
C ALA A 73 -10.45 5.70 3.09
N TYR A 74 -10.62 5.87 1.79
CA TYR A 74 -10.34 4.84 0.79
C TYR A 74 -8.89 4.36 0.87
N LEU A 75 -7.92 5.29 0.84
CA LEU A 75 -6.50 4.92 0.90
C LEU A 75 -6.15 4.29 2.26
N ALA A 76 -6.67 4.81 3.37
CA ALA A 76 -6.45 4.21 4.69
C ALA A 76 -6.99 2.77 4.77
N ARG A 77 -8.20 2.51 4.24
CA ARG A 77 -8.75 1.14 4.17
C ARG A 77 -7.92 0.24 3.27
N LYS A 78 -7.45 0.76 2.13
CA LYS A 78 -6.58 0.02 1.21
C LYS A 78 -5.26 -0.34 1.89
N ALA A 79 -4.65 0.62 2.61
CA ALA A 79 -3.43 0.41 3.39
C ALA A 79 -3.61 -0.69 4.42
N ALA A 80 -4.67 -0.62 5.24
CA ALA A 80 -4.96 -1.63 6.25
C ALA A 80 -5.11 -3.03 5.63
N THR A 81 -5.79 -3.15 4.49
CA THR A 81 -5.97 -4.43 3.78
C THR A 81 -4.64 -4.98 3.27
N VAL A 82 -3.81 -4.15 2.64
CA VAL A 82 -2.51 -4.56 2.09
C VAL A 82 -1.54 -4.93 3.21
N LEU A 83 -1.43 -4.09 4.24
CA LEU A 83 -0.54 -4.34 5.38
C LEU A 83 -0.95 -5.59 6.15
N ALA A 84 -2.25 -5.84 6.36
CA ALA A 84 -2.70 -7.09 6.97
C ALA A 84 -2.33 -8.33 6.14
N SER A 85 -2.41 -8.25 4.80
CA SER A 85 -1.97 -9.33 3.93
C SER A 85 -0.45 -9.55 3.99
N ILE A 86 0.33 -8.48 4.11
CA ILE A 86 1.79 -8.56 4.30
C ILE A 86 2.07 -9.21 5.65
N ASP A 87 1.46 -8.73 6.72
CA ASP A 87 1.67 -9.24 8.08
C ASP A 87 1.35 -10.73 8.21
N ALA A 88 0.27 -11.20 7.57
CA ALA A 88 -0.08 -12.61 7.53
C ALA A 88 1.02 -13.46 6.83
N GLU A 89 1.58 -12.97 5.73
CA GLU A 89 2.66 -13.66 5.02
C GLU A 89 3.98 -13.65 5.80
N LEU A 90 4.29 -12.52 6.46
CA LEU A 90 5.47 -12.42 7.33
C LEU A 90 5.37 -13.37 8.51
N GLN A 91 4.18 -13.53 9.11
CA GLN A 91 3.94 -14.51 10.16
C GLN A 91 4.18 -15.95 9.67
N ARG A 92 3.73 -16.28 8.46
CA ARG A 92 3.96 -17.59 7.86
C ARG A 92 5.45 -17.90 7.65
N LEU A 93 6.26 -16.85 7.44
CA LEU A 93 7.70 -16.93 7.16
C LEU A 93 8.56 -16.50 8.36
N ALA A 94 8.00 -16.50 9.58
CA ALA A 94 8.67 -15.94 10.76
C ALA A 94 10.03 -16.57 11.11
N HIS A 95 10.32 -17.77 10.62
CA HIS A 95 11.59 -18.47 10.85
C HIS A 95 12.61 -18.31 9.70
N ASP A 96 12.28 -17.52 8.67
CA ASP A 96 13.17 -17.23 7.55
C ASP A 96 13.05 -15.74 7.17
N PRO A 97 13.77 -14.84 7.87
CA PRO A 97 13.71 -13.39 7.62
C PRO A 97 14.09 -13.02 6.19
N ARG A 98 15.00 -13.78 5.57
CA ARG A 98 15.40 -13.57 4.16
C ARG A 98 14.23 -13.87 3.23
N ALA A 99 13.58 -15.02 3.39
CA ALA A 99 12.39 -15.35 2.60
C ALA A 99 11.24 -14.38 2.87
N ALA A 100 11.06 -13.94 4.12
CA ALA A 100 10.03 -12.97 4.50
C ALA A 100 10.27 -11.59 3.85
N LEU A 101 11.50 -11.10 3.82
CA LEU A 101 11.85 -9.86 3.12
C LEU A 101 11.59 -9.96 1.61
N LEU A 102 12.04 -11.05 0.98
CA LEU A 102 11.87 -11.28 -0.45
C LEU A 102 10.40 -11.56 -0.84
N SER A 103 9.57 -12.05 0.08
CA SER A 103 8.15 -12.29 -0.19
C SER A 103 7.40 -10.98 -0.45
N VAL A 104 7.76 -9.88 0.23
CA VAL A 104 7.21 -8.55 -0.01
C VAL A 104 7.51 -8.11 -1.45
N VAL A 105 8.76 -8.28 -1.90
CA VAL A 105 9.17 -7.96 -3.28
C VAL A 105 8.42 -8.85 -4.29
N ALA A 106 8.23 -10.13 -3.96
CA ALA A 106 7.50 -11.07 -4.81
C ALA A 106 5.99 -10.75 -4.93
N VAL A 107 5.36 -10.14 -3.92
CA VAL A 107 4.00 -9.61 -4.04
C VAL A 107 3.98 -8.45 -5.03
N VAL A 108 4.91 -7.50 -4.90
CA VAL A 108 5.00 -6.36 -5.84
C VAL A 108 5.27 -6.85 -7.26
N GLU A 109 6.19 -7.80 -7.46
CA GLU A 109 6.48 -8.38 -8.78
C GLU A 109 5.21 -8.97 -9.43
N ARG A 110 4.39 -9.70 -8.67
CA ARG A 110 3.12 -10.26 -9.16
C ARG A 110 2.12 -9.17 -9.56
N ASP A 111 2.05 -8.09 -8.79
CA ASP A 111 1.15 -6.96 -9.09
C ASP A 111 1.58 -6.21 -10.35
N VAL A 112 2.86 -5.85 -10.45
CA VAL A 112 3.39 -5.00 -11.54
C VAL A 112 3.47 -5.72 -12.88
N THR A 113 3.48 -7.05 -12.87
CA THR A 113 3.46 -7.89 -14.08
C THR A 113 2.05 -8.29 -14.51
N ARG A 114 1.01 -7.87 -13.78
CA ARG A 114 -0.38 -8.12 -14.18
C ARG A 114 -0.78 -7.27 -15.38
N ALA A 115 -1.47 -7.88 -16.34
CA ALA A 115 -2.03 -7.15 -17.47
C ALA A 115 -2.96 -6.01 -17.00
N GLY A 116 -2.76 -4.81 -17.56
CA GLY A 116 -3.52 -3.62 -17.19
C GLY A 116 -3.18 -3.03 -15.82
N PHE A 117 -2.03 -3.38 -15.24
CA PHE A 117 -1.49 -2.69 -14.06
C PHE A 117 -1.26 -1.20 -14.36
N ARG A 118 -1.64 -0.32 -13.42
CA ARG A 118 -1.66 1.15 -13.60
C ARG A 118 -0.74 1.90 -12.65
N GLY A 119 0.12 1.20 -11.92
CA GLY A 119 0.92 1.80 -10.85
C GLY A 119 0.31 1.61 -9.46
N CYS A 120 1.05 2.09 -8.47
CA CYS A 120 0.65 2.02 -7.07
C CYS A 120 -0.53 2.97 -6.79
N PRO A 121 -1.65 2.51 -6.23
CA PRO A 121 -2.81 3.38 -5.94
C PRO A 121 -2.45 4.51 -4.96
N PHE A 122 -1.57 4.26 -3.99
CA PHE A 122 -1.11 5.27 -3.03
C PHE A 122 -0.39 6.41 -3.74
N THR A 123 0.62 6.10 -4.57
CA THR A 123 1.40 7.10 -5.32
C THR A 123 0.51 7.85 -6.32
N ASN A 124 -0.27 7.12 -7.11
CA ASN A 124 -1.11 7.70 -8.15
C ASN A 124 -2.10 8.70 -7.54
N VAL A 125 -2.89 8.27 -6.55
CA VAL A 125 -3.91 9.13 -5.94
C VAL A 125 -3.26 10.27 -5.17
N SER A 126 -2.19 10.04 -4.40
CA SER A 126 -1.54 11.12 -3.65
C SER A 126 -0.97 12.21 -4.55
N SER A 127 -0.48 11.85 -5.75
CA SER A 127 0.10 12.78 -6.70
C SER A 127 -0.91 13.76 -7.31
N GLU A 128 -2.21 13.48 -7.18
CA GLU A 128 -3.28 14.36 -7.65
C GLU A 128 -3.53 15.56 -6.71
N TYR A 129 -2.84 15.64 -5.56
CA TYR A 129 -3.08 16.64 -4.52
C TYR A 129 -1.79 17.38 -4.12
N ASP A 130 -1.83 18.71 -4.18
CA ASP A 130 -0.66 19.55 -3.89
C ASP A 130 -0.41 19.72 -2.39
N ASP A 131 -1.47 19.89 -1.59
CA ASP A 131 -1.37 20.12 -0.14
C ASP A 131 -0.84 18.88 0.58
N PRO A 132 0.34 18.93 1.22
CA PRO A 132 0.90 17.82 2.01
C PRO A 132 -0.03 17.30 3.12
N GLN A 133 -0.91 18.14 3.65
CA GLN A 133 -1.86 17.78 4.71
C GLN A 133 -3.17 17.21 4.17
N HIS A 134 -3.33 17.10 2.84
CA HIS A 134 -4.49 16.49 2.24
C HIS A 134 -4.64 15.02 2.72
N PRO A 135 -5.83 14.55 3.13
CA PRO A 135 -6.03 13.21 3.69
C PRO A 135 -5.46 12.07 2.84
N ALA A 136 -5.52 12.21 1.51
CA ALA A 136 -4.95 11.23 0.59
C ALA A 136 -3.42 11.12 0.69
N ARG A 137 -2.72 12.25 0.87
CA ARG A 137 -1.26 12.27 1.00
C ARG A 137 -0.81 11.72 2.35
N VAL A 138 -1.53 12.08 3.42
CA VAL A 138 -1.29 11.55 4.76
C VAL A 138 -1.43 10.02 4.75
N ALA A 139 -2.57 9.49 4.27
CA ALA A 139 -2.80 8.05 4.22
C ALA A 139 -1.78 7.30 3.34
N ALA A 140 -1.34 7.90 2.23
CA ALA A 140 -0.30 7.31 1.38
C ALA A 140 1.08 7.30 2.06
N ALA A 141 1.45 8.39 2.75
CA ALA A 141 2.70 8.47 3.50
C ALA A 141 2.72 7.48 4.68
N ASP A 142 1.63 7.42 5.45
CA ASP A 142 1.48 6.48 6.56
C ASP A 142 1.67 5.04 6.09
N TYR A 143 1.05 4.65 4.97
CA TYR A 143 1.25 3.34 4.36
C TYR A 143 2.73 3.07 4.02
N LYS A 144 3.43 4.06 3.43
CA LYS A 144 4.83 3.92 3.05
C LYS A 144 5.74 3.79 4.26
N PHE A 145 5.51 4.57 5.32
CA PHE A 145 6.27 4.45 6.57
C PHE A 145 6.01 3.11 7.27
N GLU A 146 4.75 2.66 7.32
CA GLU A 146 4.40 1.36 7.87
C GLU A 146 5.02 0.19 7.10
N LEU A 147 5.06 0.27 5.77
CA LEU A 147 5.77 -0.70 4.94
C LEU A 147 7.28 -0.65 5.19
N HIS A 148 7.87 0.54 5.23
CA HIS A 148 9.30 0.71 5.46
C HIS A 148 9.73 0.14 6.82
N GLY A 149 9.00 0.43 7.89
CA GLY A 149 9.30 -0.13 9.22
C GLY A 149 9.22 -1.66 9.27
N ARG A 150 8.39 -2.30 8.44
CA ARG A 150 8.41 -3.77 8.29
C ARG A 150 9.67 -4.25 7.58
N LEU A 151 10.09 -3.55 6.52
CA LEU A 151 11.32 -3.85 5.79
C LEU A 151 12.55 -3.69 6.68
N GLU A 152 12.64 -2.62 7.48
CA GLU A 152 13.74 -2.38 8.44
C GLU A 152 13.87 -3.53 9.43
N ARG A 153 12.77 -3.95 10.05
CA ARG A 153 12.78 -5.07 11.01
C ARG A 153 13.26 -6.38 10.40
N LEU A 154 12.91 -6.64 9.14
CA LEU A 154 13.34 -7.85 8.43
C LEU A 154 14.79 -7.74 7.98
N ALA A 155 15.18 -6.60 7.41
CA ALA A 155 16.52 -6.34 6.93
C ALA A 155 17.55 -6.41 8.06
N GLU A 156 17.24 -5.90 9.25
CA GLU A 156 18.12 -6.01 10.41
C GLU A 156 18.33 -7.45 10.88
N GLN A 157 17.32 -8.32 10.73
CA GLN A 157 17.47 -9.75 11.02
C GLN A 157 18.29 -10.49 9.95
N VAL A 158 18.28 -9.99 8.71
CA VAL A 158 19.01 -10.57 7.58
C VAL A 158 20.47 -10.14 7.57
N ALA A 159 20.74 -8.86 7.85
CA ALA A 159 22.06 -8.25 7.79
C ALA A 159 22.24 -7.23 8.95
N PRO A 160 22.47 -7.72 10.18
CA PRO A 160 22.63 -6.86 11.35
C PRO A 160 23.70 -5.77 11.14
N GLY A 161 23.41 -4.55 11.59
CA GLY A 161 24.30 -3.39 11.47
C GLY A 161 24.29 -2.67 10.12
N VAL A 162 23.73 -3.28 9.08
CA VAL A 162 23.51 -2.65 7.76
C VAL A 162 22.05 -2.75 7.27
N GLY A 163 21.14 -3.18 8.15
CA GLY A 163 19.74 -3.44 7.82
C GLY A 163 18.96 -2.19 7.40
N GLU A 164 19.28 -1.02 7.98
CA GLU A 164 18.65 0.26 7.61
C GLU A 164 18.89 0.60 6.13
N ASP A 165 20.14 0.52 5.67
CA ASP A 165 20.50 0.79 4.27
C ASP A 165 19.86 -0.24 3.32
N LEU A 166 19.89 -1.52 3.68
CA LEU A 166 19.22 -2.58 2.91
C LEU A 166 17.71 -2.33 2.80
N ALA A 167 17.04 -1.95 3.89
CA ALA A 167 15.61 -1.67 3.88
C ALA A 167 15.26 -0.46 3.00
N ALA A 168 16.06 0.60 3.04
CA ALA A 168 15.90 1.78 2.19
C ALA A 168 16.05 1.42 0.71
N GLN A 169 17.09 0.66 0.36
CA GLN A 169 17.32 0.21 -1.02
C GLN A 169 16.19 -0.71 -1.51
N VAL A 170 15.72 -1.65 -0.68
CA VAL A 170 14.58 -2.50 -1.03
C VAL A 170 13.33 -1.66 -1.22
N HIS A 171 13.05 -0.67 -0.36
CA HIS A 171 11.91 0.24 -0.53
C HIS A 171 11.97 0.99 -1.87
N LEU A 172 13.13 1.55 -2.21
CA LEU A 172 13.35 2.23 -3.49
C LEU A 172 13.12 1.29 -4.68
N ILE A 173 13.49 0.01 -4.57
CA ILE A 173 13.16 -0.99 -5.58
C ILE A 173 11.65 -1.17 -5.70
N LEU A 174 10.90 -1.30 -4.59
CA LEU A 174 9.45 -1.45 -4.65
C LEU A 174 8.78 -0.25 -5.35
N ASP A 175 9.21 0.97 -5.01
CA ASP A 175 8.70 2.19 -5.66
C ASP A 175 9.03 2.24 -7.15
N GLY A 176 10.27 1.91 -7.50
CA GLY A 176 10.71 1.82 -8.89
C GLY A 176 9.94 0.76 -9.68
N MET A 177 9.69 -0.41 -9.09
CA MET A 177 8.88 -1.47 -9.69
C MET A 177 7.45 -0.99 -9.96
N TYR A 178 6.81 -0.34 -8.98
CA TYR A 178 5.45 0.16 -9.14
C TYR A 178 5.34 1.23 -10.23
N LEU A 179 6.27 2.19 -10.27
CA LEU A 179 6.27 3.22 -11.31
C LEU A 179 6.57 2.62 -12.68
N SER A 180 7.62 1.80 -12.77
CA SER A 180 8.06 1.19 -14.03
C SER A 180 7.00 0.26 -14.61
N GLY A 181 6.38 -0.60 -13.80
CA GLY A 181 5.35 -1.51 -14.28
C GLY A 181 4.10 -0.79 -14.77
N GLY A 182 3.72 0.32 -14.11
CA GLY A 182 2.57 1.12 -14.53
C GLY A 182 2.79 1.87 -15.86
N LEU A 183 4.04 2.21 -16.18
CA LEU A 183 4.37 3.03 -17.35
C LEU A 183 4.91 2.23 -18.54
N LEU A 184 5.75 1.24 -18.27
CA LEU A 184 6.49 0.46 -19.29
C LEU A 184 5.89 -0.94 -19.51
N GLY A 185 4.88 -1.31 -18.73
CA GLY A 185 4.16 -2.58 -18.87
C GLY A 185 4.87 -3.78 -18.23
N PRO A 186 4.24 -4.97 -18.32
CA PRO A 186 4.65 -6.16 -17.57
C PRO A 186 5.98 -6.76 -18.04
N ASP A 187 6.36 -6.57 -19.31
CA ASP A 187 7.64 -7.01 -19.87
C ASP A 187 8.76 -5.97 -19.68
N GLY A 188 8.46 -4.87 -18.99
CA GLY A 188 9.38 -3.78 -18.72
C GLY A 188 10.37 -4.05 -17.56
N PRO A 189 11.16 -3.04 -17.17
CA PRO A 189 12.19 -3.17 -16.14
C PRO A 189 11.70 -3.70 -14.78
N ALA A 190 10.42 -3.49 -14.44
CA ALA A 190 9.82 -3.98 -13.20
C ALA A 190 9.96 -5.52 -13.02
N ALA A 191 10.01 -6.30 -14.10
CA ALA A 191 10.23 -7.75 -14.08
C ALA A 191 11.64 -8.17 -13.62
N HIS A 192 12.53 -7.21 -13.35
CA HIS A 192 13.88 -7.45 -12.82
C HIS A 192 14.00 -7.10 -11.33
N GLY A 193 12.98 -6.51 -10.72
CA GLY A 193 13.03 -5.99 -9.35
C GLY A 193 13.36 -7.06 -8.31
N ARG A 194 12.76 -8.25 -8.41
CA ARG A 194 13.06 -9.35 -7.49
C ARG A 194 14.51 -9.81 -7.57
N ARG A 195 15.03 -10.02 -8.79
CA ARG A 195 16.45 -10.38 -8.99
C ARG A 195 17.43 -9.30 -8.51
N LEU A 196 17.02 -8.03 -8.52
CA LEU A 196 17.83 -6.95 -7.97
C LEU A 196 17.83 -7.00 -6.44
N ALA A 197 16.66 -7.14 -5.82
CA ALA A 197 16.54 -7.27 -4.36
C ALA A 197 17.28 -8.51 -3.82
N GLU A 198 17.17 -9.66 -4.49
CA GLU A 198 17.91 -10.89 -4.13
C GLU A 198 19.43 -10.62 -4.07
N ARG A 199 19.99 -9.93 -5.08
CA ARG A 199 21.41 -9.58 -5.11
C ARG A 199 21.83 -8.63 -3.98
N LEU A 200 21.02 -7.61 -3.69
CA LEU A 200 21.33 -6.68 -2.59
C LEU A 200 21.28 -7.36 -1.23
N VAL A 201 20.31 -8.23 -1.03
CA VAL A 201 20.20 -9.05 0.19
C VAL A 201 21.43 -9.93 0.37
N ASP A 202 21.89 -10.59 -0.69
CA ASP A 202 23.07 -11.46 -0.63
C ASP A 202 24.36 -10.66 -0.34
N ILE A 203 24.50 -9.47 -0.93
CA ILE A 203 25.63 -8.55 -0.67
C ILE A 203 25.60 -8.08 0.79
N ALA A 204 24.47 -7.56 1.27
CA ALA A 204 24.34 -7.03 2.62
C ALA A 204 24.59 -8.11 3.69
N ALA A 205 24.10 -9.34 3.48
CA ALA A 205 24.38 -10.46 4.36
C ALA A 205 25.88 -10.82 4.40
N GLY A 206 26.57 -10.72 3.26
CA GLY A 206 28.02 -10.89 3.16
C GLY A 206 28.81 -9.80 3.90
N ASP A 207 28.43 -8.53 3.73
CA ASP A 207 29.07 -7.38 4.37
C ASP A 207 28.89 -7.41 5.90
N SER A 208 27.68 -7.76 6.37
CA SER A 208 27.40 -7.94 7.79
C SER A 208 28.26 -9.06 8.39
N ALA A 209 28.40 -10.20 7.71
CA ALA A 209 29.26 -11.29 8.16
C ALA A 209 30.76 -10.91 8.20
N GLY A 210 31.22 -10.09 7.26
CA GLY A 210 32.59 -9.57 7.20
C GLY A 210 32.91 -8.49 8.24
N SER A 211 31.88 -7.82 8.78
CA SER A 211 32.01 -6.76 9.79
C SER A 211 32.18 -7.27 11.24
N ASN A 212 32.19 -8.59 11.45
CA ASN A 212 32.41 -9.20 12.77
C ASN A 212 33.82 -8.84 13.30
N PRO A 213 33.99 -8.24 14.50
CA PRO A 213 35.27 -7.72 14.98
C PRO A 213 36.17 -8.85 15.51
N ALA A 214 36.71 -9.68 14.62
CA ALA A 214 37.91 -10.46 14.89
C ALA A 214 39.12 -9.72 14.31
N GLY A 215 39.53 -8.62 14.98
CA GLY A 215 40.72 -7.89 14.56
C GLY A 215 40.86 -6.50 15.17
N THR A 216 41.08 -6.40 16.47
CA THR A 216 41.74 -5.21 17.07
C THR A 216 43.20 -5.18 16.61
N GLY A 217 43.43 -4.65 15.40
CA GLY A 217 44.74 -4.12 15.00
C GLY A 217 44.86 -2.66 15.45
N PRO A 218 46.02 -2.21 15.95
CA PRO A 218 46.15 -0.88 16.54
C PRO A 218 45.92 0.19 15.49
N ALA A 219 45.03 1.14 15.80
CA ALA A 219 44.75 2.31 14.99
C ALA A 219 46.05 3.08 14.72
N ALA A 220 46.43 3.17 13.44
CA ALA A 220 47.51 4.04 13.01
C ALA A 220 47.07 5.50 13.24
N ALA A 221 47.79 6.19 14.12
CA ALA A 221 47.61 7.61 14.36
C ALA A 221 47.93 8.40 13.10
N HIS A 222 46.96 9.19 12.61
CA HIS A 222 47.22 10.23 11.62
C HIS A 222 47.88 11.43 12.31
N PRO A 223 48.96 12.01 11.75
CA PRO A 223 49.57 13.22 12.30
C PRO A 223 48.69 14.43 11.98
N VAL A 224 48.29 15.15 13.04
CA VAL A 224 47.71 16.49 12.94
C VAL A 224 48.80 17.45 12.49
N LEU A 225 48.67 18.00 11.28
CA LEU A 225 49.49 19.13 10.85
C LEU A 225 49.01 20.39 11.57
N VAL A 226 49.84 20.86 12.49
CA VAL A 226 49.78 22.21 13.06
C VAL A 226 50.31 23.17 12.02
N THR A 227 49.49 24.12 11.58
CA THR A 227 49.97 25.36 10.94
C THR A 227 49.56 26.53 11.80
N SER A 228 50.54 27.11 12.49
CA SER A 228 50.51 28.44 13.06
C SER A 228 51.40 29.35 12.21
N ALA A 229 50.82 30.42 11.67
CA ALA A 229 51.36 31.78 11.48
C ALA A 229 50.47 32.53 10.48
#